data_AF-A0A2G2YAQ4-F1
#
_entry.id   AF-A0A2G2YAQ4-F1
#
_cell.length_a   1.000
_cell.length_b   1.000
_cell.length_c   1.000
_cell.angle_alpha   90.00
_cell.angle_beta   90.00
_cell.angle_gamma   90.00
#
_symmetry.space_group_name_H-M   'P 1'
#
loop_
_entity.id
_entity.type
_entity.pdbx_description
1 polymer ?
#
loop_
_entity_poly.entity_id
_entity_poly.type
_entity_poly.pdbx_seq_one_letter_code
_entity_poly.pdbx_strand_id
1 'polypeptide(L)'
;MRCKSLTLKKLQSKKPWIIYVTVVRYHLKSVASLKIYLARQDQFNIPDSEELNKMKEENANLQEQLIEQKKAISEVEAEMKSLQSNLTMEEIQAKESKLRKEMEKKLIKLWKGVTLVSPEDRLAIEGLYSKALNQRRRRKRIRDVWDAITENSPKNPKEFKEELGVEYDEDVGVNFQSFADLI
;
A
#
# COMPACT_ATOMS: atom_id res chain seq x y z
N MET A 1 6.74 -51.24 -3.14
CA MET A 1 8.04 -51.42 -2.41
C MET A 1 9.03 -50.37 -2.92
N ARG A 2 9.87 -49.76 -2.06
CA ARG A 2 10.94 -48.83 -2.49
C ARG A 2 12.30 -49.55 -2.50
N CYS A 3 12.92 -49.73 -3.65
CA CYS A 3 14.31 -50.22 -3.75
C CYS A 3 15.28 -49.14 -3.27
N LYS A 4 16.03 -49.40 -2.19
CA LYS A 4 17.17 -48.57 -1.79
C LYS A 4 18.35 -48.86 -2.73
N SER A 5 18.79 -47.88 -3.49
CA SER A 5 19.91 -47.99 -4.44
C SER A 5 21.26 -48.06 -3.71
N LEU A 6 21.84 -49.25 -3.58
CA LEU A 6 23.17 -49.46 -2.98
C LEU A 6 24.30 -49.28 -4.02
N THR A 7 24.94 -48.11 -4.01
CA THR A 7 26.06 -47.75 -4.90
C THR A 7 27.40 -48.33 -4.42
N LEU A 8 27.69 -49.60 -4.78
CA LEU A 8 28.97 -50.26 -4.51
C LEU A 8 29.99 -50.07 -5.65
N LYS A 9 31.22 -49.64 -5.33
CA LYS A 9 32.32 -49.50 -6.31
C LYS A 9 32.78 -50.86 -6.84
N LYS A 10 33.02 -50.94 -8.17
CA LYS A 10 33.25 -52.19 -8.94
C LYS A 10 34.30 -53.17 -8.38
N LEU A 11 35.35 -52.71 -7.70
CA LEU A 11 36.37 -53.61 -7.13
C LEU A 11 35.86 -54.36 -5.89
N GLN A 12 35.10 -53.69 -5.01
CA GLN A 12 34.64 -54.28 -3.76
C GLN A 12 33.36 -55.10 -3.91
N SER A 13 32.63 -55.02 -5.03
CA SER A 13 31.30 -55.65 -5.14
C SER A 13 31.31 -57.18 -5.29
N LYS A 14 32.33 -57.80 -5.90
CA LYS A 14 32.29 -59.25 -6.19
C LYS A 14 32.13 -60.13 -4.94
N LYS A 15 32.86 -59.84 -3.85
CA LYS A 15 32.78 -60.60 -2.58
C LYS A 15 31.41 -60.47 -1.88
N PRO A 16 30.88 -59.26 -1.58
CA PRO A 16 29.56 -59.12 -0.96
C PRO A 16 28.44 -59.61 -1.88
N TRP A 17 28.52 -59.52 -3.22
CA TRP A 17 27.51 -60.15 -4.07
C TRP A 17 27.50 -61.67 -3.94
N ILE A 18 28.65 -62.34 -3.82
CA ILE A 18 28.69 -63.78 -3.52
C ILE A 18 28.07 -64.08 -2.15
N ILE A 19 28.41 -63.31 -1.12
CA ILE A 19 27.85 -63.47 0.24
C ILE A 19 26.34 -63.20 0.28
N TYR A 20 25.86 -62.17 -0.42
CA TYR A 20 24.42 -61.90 -0.53
C TYR A 20 23.68 -62.92 -1.43
N VAL A 21 24.37 -63.64 -2.32
CA VAL A 21 23.77 -64.76 -3.09
C VAL A 21 23.70 -66.05 -2.26
N THR A 22 24.59 -66.25 -1.28
CA THR A 22 24.50 -67.38 -0.33
C THR A 22 23.57 -67.10 0.85
N VAL A 23 23.46 -65.85 1.30
CA VAL A 23 22.59 -65.44 2.41
C VAL A 23 21.18 -65.04 1.95
N VAL A 24 21.03 -64.47 0.75
CA VAL A 24 19.74 -64.04 0.18
C VAL A 24 19.46 -64.78 -1.13
N ARG A 25 18.20 -65.15 -1.33
CA ARG A 25 17.75 -66.06 -2.39
C ARG A 25 17.85 -65.43 -3.79
N TYR A 26 18.99 -65.62 -4.45
CA TYR A 26 19.22 -65.26 -5.87
C TYR A 26 19.54 -66.52 -6.70
N HIS A 27 19.13 -66.52 -7.97
CA HIS A 27 19.43 -67.57 -8.94
C HIS A 27 20.49 -67.06 -9.92
N LEU A 28 21.53 -67.86 -10.16
CA LEU A 28 22.62 -67.54 -11.08
C LEU A 28 22.36 -68.20 -12.43
N LYS A 29 22.07 -67.41 -13.48
CA LYS A 29 21.96 -67.91 -14.85
C LYS A 29 23.14 -67.37 -15.68
N SER A 30 23.94 -68.28 -16.21
CA SER A 30 25.11 -67.97 -17.04
C SER A 30 24.85 -68.35 -18.50
N VAL A 31 24.99 -67.39 -19.41
CA VAL A 31 24.84 -67.60 -20.85
C VAL A 31 26.11 -67.10 -21.54
N ALA A 32 26.79 -68.01 -22.24
CA ALA A 32 28.02 -67.86 -23.04
C ALA A 32 29.25 -67.25 -22.33
N SER A 33 29.13 -66.09 -21.68
CA SER A 33 30.23 -65.37 -21.03
C SER A 33 29.80 -64.48 -19.84
N LEU A 34 28.50 -64.18 -19.70
CA LEU A 34 27.98 -63.26 -18.69
C LEU A 34 27.24 -63.99 -17.57
N LYS A 35 27.46 -63.53 -16.33
CA LYS A 35 26.77 -63.99 -15.11
C LYS A 35 25.67 -63.01 -14.73
N ILE A 36 24.41 -63.42 -14.89
CA ILE A 36 23.25 -62.63 -14.50
C ILE A 36 22.74 -63.16 -13.15
N TYR A 37 22.56 -62.24 -12.19
CA TYR A 37 21.96 -62.52 -10.89
C TYR A 37 20.51 -62.05 -10.91
N LEU A 38 19.57 -62.99 -10.75
CA LEU A 38 18.14 -62.69 -10.69
C LEU A 38 17.61 -63.04 -9.30
N ALA A 39 16.74 -62.21 -8.72
CA ALA A 39 16.10 -62.55 -7.45
C ALA A 39 15.22 -63.79 -7.65
N ARG A 40 15.29 -64.77 -6.74
CA ARG A 40 14.37 -65.93 -6.77
C ARG A 40 12.95 -65.44 -6.53
N GLN A 41 12.02 -65.83 -7.40
CA GLN A 41 10.60 -65.47 -7.28
C GLN A 41 9.81 -66.58 -6.58
N ASP A 42 10.27 -67.82 -6.73
CA ASP A 42 9.95 -69.06 -6.00
C ASP A 42 10.22 -69.00 -4.46
N GLN A 43 10.34 -67.81 -3.90
CA GLN A 43 10.37 -67.54 -2.46
C GLN A 43 9.13 -66.78 -1.95
N PHE A 44 8.33 -66.23 -2.87
CA PHE A 44 7.09 -65.53 -2.58
C PHE A 44 5.94 -66.49 -2.83
N ASN A 45 4.90 -66.44 -1.99
CA ASN A 45 3.65 -67.14 -2.33
C ASN A 45 3.07 -66.47 -3.58
N ILE A 46 2.71 -67.27 -4.59
CA ILE A 46 1.95 -66.79 -5.74
C ILE A 46 0.49 -66.71 -5.27
N PRO A 47 -0.15 -65.52 -5.22
CA PRO A 47 -1.52 -65.42 -4.76
C PRO A 47 -2.45 -66.20 -5.67
N ASP A 48 -3.46 -66.86 -5.10
CA ASP A 48 -4.51 -67.47 -5.91
C ASP A 48 -5.33 -66.39 -6.65
N SER A 49 -6.03 -66.78 -7.71
CA SER A 49 -6.94 -65.93 -8.48
C SER A 49 -7.93 -65.14 -7.62
N GLU A 50 -8.45 -65.70 -6.53
CA GLU A 50 -9.31 -64.97 -5.58
C GLU A 50 -8.53 -63.93 -4.76
N GLU A 51 -7.37 -64.30 -4.21
CA GLU A 51 -6.52 -63.40 -3.43
C GLU A 51 -6.04 -62.23 -4.30
N LEU A 52 -5.64 -62.51 -5.54
CA LEU A 52 -5.21 -61.54 -6.53
C LEU A 52 -6.35 -60.57 -6.91
N ASN A 53 -7.61 -60.99 -6.84
CA ASN A 53 -8.76 -60.11 -7.07
C ASN A 53 -9.10 -59.27 -5.83
N LYS A 54 -9.11 -59.86 -4.63
CA LYS A 54 -9.25 -59.13 -3.35
C LYS A 54 -8.18 -58.03 -3.23
N MET A 55 -6.92 -58.35 -3.56
CA MET A 55 -5.83 -57.36 -3.61
C MET A 55 -6.03 -56.26 -4.66
N LYS A 56 -6.74 -56.49 -5.77
CA LYS A 56 -7.09 -55.42 -6.74
C LYS A 56 -8.16 -54.50 -6.17
N GLU A 57 -9.19 -55.06 -5.55
CA GLU A 57 -10.27 -54.31 -4.91
C GLU A 57 -9.73 -53.45 -3.75
N GLU A 58 -8.87 -54.00 -2.89
CA GLU A 58 -8.14 -53.24 -1.88
C GLU A 58 -7.30 -52.10 -2.47
N ASN A 59 -6.56 -52.36 -3.56
CA ASN A 59 -5.79 -51.31 -4.23
C ASN A 59 -6.66 -50.24 -4.90
N ALA A 60 -7.86 -50.60 -5.39
CA ALA A 60 -8.81 -49.64 -5.95
C ALA A 60 -9.42 -48.76 -4.84
N ASN A 61 -9.94 -49.37 -3.77
CA ASN A 61 -10.47 -48.67 -2.60
C ASN A 61 -9.42 -47.74 -1.97
N LEU A 62 -8.18 -48.20 -1.85
CA LEU A 62 -7.07 -47.37 -1.37
C LEU A 62 -6.73 -46.22 -2.34
N GLN A 63 -6.85 -46.41 -3.66
CA GLN A 63 -6.65 -45.33 -4.63
C GLN A 63 -7.75 -44.28 -4.56
N GLU A 64 -9.02 -44.69 -4.41
CA GLU A 64 -10.15 -43.78 -4.24
C GLU A 64 -10.02 -42.94 -2.96
N GLN A 65 -9.72 -43.57 -1.81
CA GLN A 65 -9.44 -42.87 -0.55
C GLN A 65 -8.26 -41.88 -0.68
N LEU A 66 -7.21 -42.22 -1.44
CA LEU A 66 -6.06 -41.35 -1.66
C LEU A 66 -6.40 -40.18 -2.61
N ILE A 67 -7.36 -40.34 -3.53
CA ILE A 67 -7.89 -39.26 -4.36
C ILE A 67 -8.80 -38.33 -3.53
N GLU A 68 -9.66 -38.89 -2.68
CA GLU A 68 -10.56 -38.14 -1.81
C GLU A 68 -9.80 -37.31 -0.77
N GLN A 69 -8.84 -37.92 -0.05
CA GLN A 69 -7.96 -37.20 0.87
C GLN A 69 -7.15 -36.09 0.17
N LYS A 70 -6.72 -36.29 -1.07
CA LYS A 70 -6.04 -35.24 -1.86
C LYS A 70 -6.96 -34.07 -2.20
N LYS A 71 -8.24 -34.31 -2.50
CA LYS A 71 -9.23 -33.24 -2.72
C LYS A 71 -9.40 -32.42 -1.45
N ALA A 72 -9.71 -33.07 -0.33
CA ALA A 72 -9.89 -32.41 0.97
C ALA A 72 -8.64 -31.62 1.40
N ILE A 73 -7.43 -32.15 1.20
CA ILE A 73 -6.17 -31.41 1.43
C ILE A 73 -6.08 -30.19 0.50
N SER A 74 -6.41 -30.32 -0.79
CA SER A 74 -6.33 -29.19 -1.73
C SER A 74 -7.36 -28.08 -1.45
N GLU A 75 -8.53 -28.44 -0.91
CA GLU A 75 -9.58 -27.52 -0.48
C GLU A 75 -9.14 -26.76 0.78
N VAL A 76 -8.69 -27.47 1.82
CA VAL A 76 -8.15 -26.85 3.05
C VAL A 76 -6.88 -26.02 2.77
N GLU A 77 -6.03 -26.45 1.83
CA GLU A 77 -4.90 -25.63 1.38
C GLU A 77 -5.35 -24.34 0.67
N ALA A 78 -6.45 -24.36 -0.07
CA ALA A 78 -6.99 -23.17 -0.75
C ALA A 78 -7.61 -22.19 0.26
N GLU A 79 -8.35 -22.69 1.25
CA GLU A 79 -8.85 -21.91 2.38
C GLU A 79 -7.70 -21.32 3.21
N MET A 80 -6.69 -22.13 3.54
CA MET A 80 -5.51 -21.65 4.28
C MET A 80 -4.78 -20.55 3.52
N LYS A 81 -4.60 -20.68 2.19
CA LYS A 81 -3.97 -19.65 1.36
C LYS A 81 -4.82 -18.38 1.25
N SER A 82 -6.16 -18.50 1.17
CA SER A 82 -7.04 -17.33 1.15
C SER A 82 -7.02 -16.59 2.50
N LEU A 83 -7.05 -17.31 3.62
CA LEU A 83 -6.90 -16.75 4.97
C LEU A 83 -5.53 -16.09 5.16
N GLN A 84 -4.43 -16.75 4.76
CA GLN A 84 -3.07 -16.20 4.83
C GLN A 84 -2.82 -15.01 3.89
N SER A 85 -3.64 -14.82 2.85
CA SER A 85 -3.59 -13.61 2.01
C SER A 85 -4.13 -12.36 2.70
N ASN A 86 -4.90 -12.54 3.78
CA ASN A 86 -5.37 -11.47 4.64
C ASN A 86 -4.35 -11.18 5.74
N LEU A 87 -4.25 -9.91 6.13
CA LEU A 87 -3.39 -9.48 7.24
C LEU A 87 -3.94 -9.99 8.56
N THR A 88 -3.05 -10.39 9.47
CA THR A 88 -3.44 -10.74 10.84
C THR A 88 -3.98 -9.51 11.57
N MET A 89 -4.84 -9.73 12.57
CA MET A 89 -5.43 -8.64 13.36
C MET A 89 -4.36 -7.74 14.00
N GLU A 90 -3.25 -8.32 14.44
CA GLU A 90 -2.09 -7.62 15.02
C GLU A 90 -1.39 -6.72 13.98
N GLU A 91 -1.18 -7.21 12.75
CA GLU A 91 -0.62 -6.41 11.65
C GLU A 91 -1.56 -5.28 11.21
N ILE A 92 -2.87 -5.51 11.24
CA ILE A 92 -3.88 -4.48 10.96
C ILE A 92 -3.77 -3.37 12.01
N GLN A 93 -3.78 -3.70 13.31
CA GLN A 93 -3.60 -2.73 14.40
C GLN A 93 -2.24 -2.00 14.33
N ALA A 94 -1.16 -2.71 13.96
CA ALA A 94 0.17 -2.15 13.77
C ALA A 94 0.26 -1.20 12.55
N LYS A 95 -0.55 -1.42 11.50
CA LYS A 95 -0.68 -0.51 10.36
C LYS A 95 -1.57 0.69 10.69
N GLU A 96 -2.71 0.46 11.32
CA GLU A 96 -3.66 1.51 11.71
C GLU A 96 -3.03 2.51 12.68
N SER A 97 -2.33 2.03 13.72
CA SER A 97 -1.65 2.89 14.69
C SER A 97 -0.47 3.69 14.10
N LYS A 98 0.14 3.24 13.00
CA LYS A 98 1.11 4.02 12.21
C LYS A 98 0.39 5.10 11.38
N LEU A 99 -0.67 4.72 10.65
CA LEU A 99 -1.47 5.63 9.83
C LEU A 99 -2.11 6.76 10.66
N ARG A 100 -2.66 6.46 11.84
CA ARG A 100 -3.18 7.46 12.78
C ARG A 100 -2.09 8.48 13.16
N LYS A 101 -0.91 8.01 13.57
CA LYS A 101 0.25 8.88 13.92
C LYS A 101 0.76 9.71 12.74
N GLU A 102 0.64 9.24 11.51
CA GLU A 102 0.95 10.03 10.31
C GLU A 102 -0.12 11.09 10.01
N MET A 103 -1.39 10.76 10.19
CA MET A 103 -2.49 11.71 10.05
C MET A 103 -2.45 12.79 11.13
N GLU A 104 -2.18 12.44 12.38
CA GLU A 104 -1.92 13.39 13.47
C GLU A 104 -0.77 14.36 13.13
N LYS A 105 0.36 13.86 12.61
CA LYS A 105 1.48 14.71 12.14
C LYS A 105 1.09 15.64 10.99
N LYS A 106 0.23 15.20 10.06
CA LYS A 106 -0.29 16.03 8.97
C LYS A 106 -1.25 17.10 9.50
N LEU A 107 -2.18 16.72 10.39
CA LEU A 107 -3.12 17.62 11.04
C LEU A 107 -2.39 18.69 11.87
N ILE A 108 -1.39 18.32 12.68
CA ILE A 108 -0.59 19.28 13.48
C ILE A 108 0.12 20.31 12.58
N LYS A 109 0.60 19.92 11.39
CA LYS A 109 1.20 20.86 10.42
C LYS A 109 0.18 21.85 9.84
N LEU A 110 -1.06 21.41 9.60
CA LEU A 110 -2.14 22.28 9.12
C LEU A 110 -2.66 23.20 10.24
N TRP A 111 -2.88 22.65 11.44
CA TRP A 111 -3.41 23.34 12.62
C TRP A 111 -2.49 24.42 13.17
N LYS A 112 -1.16 24.23 13.11
CA LYS A 112 -0.21 25.28 13.48
C LYS A 112 -0.18 26.46 12.50
N GLY A 113 -0.87 26.33 11.37
CA GLY A 113 -0.81 27.24 10.24
C GLY A 113 0.50 27.07 9.48
N VAL A 114 0.41 26.96 8.15
CA VAL A 114 1.46 27.55 7.33
C VAL A 114 1.23 29.05 7.41
N THR A 115 2.10 29.78 8.12
CA THR A 115 2.12 31.23 8.12
C THR A 115 2.57 31.72 6.75
N LEU A 116 1.63 31.74 5.80
CA LEU A 116 1.86 32.00 4.37
C LEU A 116 2.36 33.42 4.09
N VAL A 117 2.17 34.33 5.06
CA VAL A 117 2.61 35.72 5.05
C VAL A 117 3.59 35.88 6.21
N SER A 118 4.77 36.47 5.98
CA SER A 118 5.71 36.78 7.06
C SER A 118 5.09 37.80 8.04
N PRO A 119 5.42 37.77 9.35
CA PRO A 119 5.09 38.89 10.23
C PRO A 119 5.64 40.23 9.70
N GLU A 120 6.76 40.21 8.98
CA GLU A 120 7.35 41.40 8.35
C GLU A 120 6.50 41.91 7.18
N ASP A 121 6.06 41.03 6.28
CA ASP A 121 5.16 41.36 5.17
C ASP A 121 3.83 41.92 5.69
N ARG A 122 3.29 41.30 6.75
CA ARG A 122 2.06 41.74 7.40
C ARG A 122 2.19 43.15 7.97
N LEU A 123 3.26 43.42 8.73
CA LEU A 123 3.53 44.76 9.27
C LEU A 123 3.80 45.78 8.16
N ALA A 124 4.42 45.39 7.05
CA ALA A 124 4.60 46.25 5.89
C ALA A 124 3.26 46.61 5.23
N ILE A 125 2.34 45.66 5.07
CA ILE A 125 0.99 45.88 4.52
C ILE A 125 0.15 46.75 5.46
N GLU A 126 0.11 46.46 6.77
CA GLU A 126 -0.57 47.28 7.78
C GLU A 126 0.02 48.71 7.82
N GLY A 127 1.33 48.83 7.66
CA GLY A 127 2.05 50.11 7.53
C GLY A 127 1.76 50.89 6.25
N LEU A 128 1.53 50.21 5.11
CA LEU A 128 1.09 50.84 3.86
C LEU A 128 -0.38 51.27 3.92
N TYR A 129 -1.24 50.42 4.48
CA TYR A 129 -2.67 50.66 4.61
C TYR A 129 -2.95 51.87 5.53
N SER A 130 -2.33 51.91 6.70
CA SER A 130 -2.41 53.06 7.62
C SER A 130 -1.84 54.35 7.01
N LYS A 131 -0.79 54.30 6.19
CA LYS A 131 -0.30 55.46 5.42
C LYS A 131 -1.34 55.94 4.39
N ALA A 132 -1.94 55.04 3.62
CA ALA A 132 -2.96 55.37 2.63
C ALA A 132 -4.22 56.00 3.27
N LEU A 133 -4.72 55.41 4.37
CA LEU A 133 -5.82 55.99 5.15
C LEU A 133 -5.47 57.39 5.69
N ASN A 134 -4.25 57.59 6.21
CA ASN A 134 -3.83 58.89 6.72
C ASN A 134 -3.65 59.94 5.62
N GLN A 135 -3.15 59.58 4.44
CA GLN A 135 -3.11 60.47 3.27
C GLN A 135 -4.53 60.89 2.85
N ARG A 136 -5.47 59.95 2.80
CA ARG A 136 -6.85 60.26 2.39
C ARG A 136 -7.65 61.00 3.49
N ARG A 137 -7.39 60.76 4.77
CA ARG A 137 -7.86 61.63 5.88
C ARG A 137 -7.35 63.06 5.73
N ARG A 138 -6.11 63.26 5.28
CA ARG A 138 -5.60 64.62 4.94
C ARG A 138 -6.32 65.21 3.74
N ARG A 139 -6.59 64.44 2.67
CA ARG A 139 -7.37 64.91 1.50
C ARG A 139 -8.80 65.29 1.88
N LYS A 140 -9.48 64.54 2.76
CA LYS A 140 -10.85 64.89 3.19
C LYS A 140 -10.93 66.31 3.78
N ARG A 141 -9.91 66.75 4.52
CA ARG A 141 -9.86 68.12 5.09
C ARG A 141 -9.74 69.23 4.04
N ILE A 142 -9.49 68.91 2.78
CA ILE A 142 -9.58 69.87 1.66
C ILE A 142 -11.05 70.13 1.31
N ARG A 143 -11.97 69.19 1.57
CA ARG A 143 -13.42 69.44 1.48
C ARG A 143 -13.85 70.45 2.54
N ASP A 144 -13.46 70.24 3.81
CA ASP A 144 -13.75 71.17 4.90
C ASP A 144 -13.30 72.63 4.59
N VAL A 145 -12.18 72.78 3.87
CA VAL A 145 -11.67 74.09 3.39
C VAL A 145 -12.45 74.60 2.16
N TRP A 146 -12.83 73.72 1.22
CA TRP A 146 -13.64 74.07 0.06
C TRP A 146 -15.04 74.55 0.47
N ASP A 147 -15.65 73.89 1.45
CA ASP A 147 -16.97 74.23 1.99
C ASP A 147 -16.91 75.64 2.61
N ALA A 148 -15.89 75.93 3.42
CA ALA A 148 -15.66 77.27 3.99
C ALA A 148 -15.32 78.37 2.94
N ILE A 149 -14.71 78.01 1.81
CA ILE A 149 -14.48 78.95 0.68
C ILE A 149 -15.78 79.22 -0.09
N THR A 150 -16.65 78.22 -0.22
CA THR A 150 -17.88 78.32 -1.02
C THR A 150 -19.09 78.84 -0.23
N GLU A 151 -19.08 78.76 1.11
CA GLU A 151 -20.12 79.29 2.01
C GLU A 151 -20.38 80.80 1.82
N ASN A 152 -19.37 81.58 1.42
CA ASN A 152 -19.48 83.03 1.18
C ASN A 152 -19.21 83.41 -0.31
N SER A 153 -19.40 82.48 -1.24
CA SER A 153 -19.14 82.69 -2.67
C SER A 153 -20.40 83.13 -3.44
N PRO A 154 -20.31 84.10 -4.38
CA PRO A 154 -21.41 84.47 -5.27
C PRO A 154 -21.57 83.53 -6.48
N LYS A 155 -20.68 82.53 -6.68
CA LYS A 155 -20.78 81.51 -7.73
C LYS A 155 -21.42 80.23 -7.20
N ASN A 156 -22.17 79.53 -8.05
CA ASN A 156 -22.66 78.17 -7.76
C ASN A 156 -21.48 77.21 -7.46
N PRO A 157 -21.44 76.53 -6.30
CA PRO A 157 -20.30 75.70 -5.92
C PRO A 157 -20.00 74.53 -6.87
N LYS A 158 -20.99 74.03 -7.62
CA LYS A 158 -20.81 72.96 -8.62
C LYS A 158 -20.09 73.46 -9.87
N GLU A 159 -20.58 74.55 -10.46
CA GLU A 159 -19.94 75.19 -11.62
C GLU A 159 -18.51 75.61 -11.30
N PHE A 160 -18.26 76.14 -10.09
CA PHE A 160 -16.90 76.50 -9.66
C PHE A 160 -15.98 75.29 -9.40
N LYS A 161 -16.55 74.14 -8.98
CA LYS A 161 -15.83 72.86 -8.85
C LYS A 161 -15.43 72.30 -10.22
N GLU A 162 -16.33 72.40 -11.20
CA GLU A 162 -16.09 71.99 -12.59
C GLU A 162 -15.09 72.93 -13.30
N GLU A 163 -15.21 74.25 -13.13
CA GLU A 163 -14.27 75.27 -13.64
C GLU A 163 -12.83 75.07 -13.14
N LEU A 164 -12.66 74.53 -11.93
CA LEU A 164 -11.36 74.20 -11.34
C LEU A 164 -10.92 72.73 -11.54
N GLY A 165 -11.75 71.89 -12.17
CA GLY A 165 -11.42 70.48 -12.42
C GLY A 165 -11.21 69.64 -11.14
N VAL A 166 -11.91 69.96 -10.06
CA VAL A 166 -11.75 69.29 -8.75
C VAL A 166 -12.78 68.17 -8.61
N GLU A 167 -12.36 66.92 -8.60
CA GLU A 167 -13.23 65.76 -8.33
C GLU A 167 -13.09 65.30 -6.87
N TYR A 168 -14.16 64.74 -6.29
CA TYR A 168 -14.11 64.01 -5.03
C TYR A 168 -14.05 62.51 -5.30
N ASP A 169 -13.32 61.79 -4.44
CA ASP A 169 -13.28 60.32 -4.41
C ASP A 169 -14.71 59.66 -4.42
N GLU A 170 -15.74 60.36 -3.95
CA GLU A 170 -17.16 59.93 -3.96
C GLU A 170 -17.81 60.03 -5.35
N ASP A 171 -17.42 61.01 -6.18
CA ASP A 171 -17.92 61.15 -7.55
C ASP A 171 -17.43 59.99 -8.44
N VAL A 172 -16.27 59.42 -8.10
CA VAL A 172 -15.68 58.20 -8.69
C VAL A 172 -16.24 56.92 -8.03
N GLY A 173 -17.29 57.03 -7.21
CA GLY A 173 -18.04 55.90 -6.64
C GLY A 173 -17.38 55.19 -5.45
N VAL A 174 -16.33 55.75 -4.84
CA VAL A 174 -15.53 55.04 -3.82
C VAL A 174 -15.98 55.39 -2.39
N ASN A 175 -16.72 54.50 -1.72
CA ASN A 175 -17.08 54.63 -0.29
C ASN A 175 -15.92 54.17 0.65
N PHE A 176 -15.91 54.60 1.91
CA PHE A 176 -14.90 54.21 2.92
C PHE A 176 -15.40 53.83 4.30
N GLN A 177 -16.70 53.98 4.60
CA GLN A 177 -17.21 53.48 5.88
C GLN A 177 -16.96 51.96 5.97
N SER A 178 -17.15 51.25 4.85
CA SER A 178 -16.77 49.85 4.62
C SER A 178 -15.28 49.49 4.76
N PHE A 179 -14.39 50.48 4.83
CA PHE A 179 -12.93 50.28 4.95
C PHE A 179 -12.37 50.86 6.25
N ALA A 180 -13.17 51.58 7.05
CA ALA A 180 -12.72 52.08 8.35
C ALA A 180 -12.55 50.95 9.37
N ASP A 181 -13.38 49.92 9.27
CA ASP A 181 -13.55 48.84 10.25
C ASP A 181 -12.68 47.61 9.97
N LEU A 182 -11.67 47.74 9.08
CA LEU A 182 -10.74 46.65 8.70
C LEU A 182 -9.41 46.65 9.50
N ILE A 183 -9.34 47.41 10.61
CA ILE A 183 -8.21 47.45 11.56
C ILE A 183 -8.74 47.28 12.99
#